data_AF-A0AAD9T7N4-F1
#
_entry.id   AF-A0AAD9T7N4-F1
#
_cell.length_a   1.000
_cell.length_b   1.000
_cell.length_c   1.000
_cell.angle_alpha   90.00
_cell.angle_beta   90.00
_cell.angle_gamma   90.00
#
_symmetry.space_group_name_H-M   'P 1'
#
loop_
_entity.id
_entity.type
_entity.pdbx_description
1 polymer ?
#
loop_
_entity_poly.entity_id
_entity_poly.type
_entity_poly.pdbx_seq_one_letter_code
_entity_poly.pdbx_strand_id
1 'polypeptide(L)'
;MAGPSRRMLLSPPLSRCIRRISSSPEPFEPPPAVTPRRVVVTGLGMVTPLGCGVETTWKRLIDGECGIRAITPEDLKMDNFDGETRLHTFQQLTSKVAATVPRGTNRGEFNEELWLNSKEHRSIARFIGYALCAADEALRDANWLPTEQEQKEMTNARGFLLEGELEASVTYWMQHK
;
A
#
# COMPACT_ATOMS: atom_id res chain seq x y z
N MET A 1 11.96 104.59 8.40
CA MET A 1 10.55 104.16 8.47
C MET A 1 10.38 102.87 7.67
N ALA A 2 9.91 101.82 8.36
CA ALA A 2 9.16 100.63 7.96
C ALA A 2 9.43 99.83 6.64
N GLY A 3 9.65 98.52 6.83
CA GLY A 3 9.10 97.39 6.04
C GLY A 3 9.95 96.91 4.85
N PRO A 4 9.85 95.63 4.38
CA PRO A 4 8.73 94.68 4.51
C PRO A 4 9.10 93.26 5.05
N SER A 5 8.23 92.61 5.82
CA SER A 5 7.23 91.59 5.40
C SER A 5 7.80 90.22 4.99
N ARG A 6 7.69 89.26 5.91
CA ARG A 6 8.07 87.84 5.77
C ARG A 6 7.13 87.11 4.79
N ARG A 7 7.69 86.34 3.86
CA ARG A 7 6.96 85.27 3.16
C ARG A 7 7.54 83.91 3.55
N MET A 8 6.65 83.03 4.01
CA MET A 8 6.87 81.63 4.33
C MET A 8 7.38 80.86 3.10
N LEU A 9 8.44 80.08 3.29
CA LEU A 9 8.88 79.07 2.33
C LEU A 9 8.11 77.77 2.60
N LEU A 10 7.24 77.37 1.66
CA LEU A 10 6.68 76.02 1.62
C LEU A 10 7.73 75.05 1.07
N SER A 11 8.01 73.98 1.82
CA SER A 11 8.79 72.83 1.37
C SER A 11 7.98 71.93 0.42
N PRO A 12 8.60 71.32 -0.61
CA PRO A 12 7.90 70.41 -1.52
C PRO A 12 7.67 69.03 -0.88
N PRO A 13 6.61 68.30 -1.25
CA PRO A 13 6.31 66.99 -0.66
C PRO A 13 7.20 65.88 -1.25
N LEU A 14 7.64 64.98 -0.38
CA LEU A 14 8.36 63.75 -0.72
C LEU A 14 7.53 62.89 -1.68
N SER A 15 7.97 62.78 -2.92
CA SER A 15 7.42 61.84 -3.90
C SER A 15 7.78 60.42 -3.48
N ARG A 16 6.81 59.72 -2.92
CA ARG A 16 6.90 58.30 -2.56
C ARG A 16 6.95 57.49 -3.85
N CYS A 17 8.14 57.12 -4.32
CA CYS A 17 8.32 56.15 -5.39
C CYS A 17 7.74 54.80 -4.97
N ILE A 18 6.46 54.58 -5.26
CA ILE A 18 5.88 53.23 -5.27
C ILE A 18 6.59 52.49 -6.40
N ARG A 19 7.53 51.60 -6.04
CA ARG A 19 8.02 50.58 -6.97
C ARG A 19 6.80 49.80 -7.43
N ARG A 20 6.35 50.09 -8.64
CA ARG A 20 5.39 49.28 -9.36
C ARG A 20 6.09 47.93 -9.59
N ILE A 21 5.85 46.98 -8.69
CA ILE A 21 6.21 45.58 -8.92
C ILE A 21 5.49 45.21 -10.21
N SER A 22 6.27 44.96 -11.26
CA SER A 22 5.78 44.41 -12.52
C SER A 22 5.19 43.05 -12.22
N SER A 23 3.91 43.01 -11.85
CA SER A 23 3.11 41.80 -11.96
C SER A 23 2.79 41.61 -13.44
N SER A 24 3.75 41.11 -14.22
CA SER A 24 3.37 40.40 -15.44
C SER A 24 2.65 39.14 -14.96
N PRO A 25 1.37 38.94 -15.29
CA PRO A 25 0.76 37.65 -15.15
C PRO A 25 1.34 36.80 -16.26
N GLU A 26 2.52 36.21 -16.04
CA GLU A 26 2.95 35.11 -16.88
C GLU A 26 1.84 34.04 -16.79
N PRO A 27 1.17 33.69 -17.91
CA PRO A 27 0.17 32.64 -17.89
C PRO A 27 0.84 31.39 -17.32
N PHE A 28 0.21 30.76 -16.32
CA PHE A 28 0.68 29.47 -15.83
C PHE A 28 0.74 28.51 -17.01
N GLU A 29 1.95 28.18 -17.47
CA GLU A 29 2.13 27.27 -18.58
C GLU A 29 1.47 25.94 -18.20
N PRO A 30 0.62 25.37 -19.07
CA PRO A 30 0.02 24.09 -18.79
C PRO A 30 1.15 23.07 -18.56
N PRO A 31 1.02 22.18 -17.56
CA PRO A 31 2.05 21.19 -17.28
C PRO A 31 2.35 20.40 -18.56
N PRO A 32 3.64 20.11 -18.83
CA PRO A 32 4.02 19.39 -20.04
C PRO A 32 3.25 18.07 -20.10
N ALA A 33 2.73 17.74 -21.28
CA ALA A 33 1.97 16.52 -21.48
C ALA A 33 2.85 15.32 -21.10
N VAL A 34 2.50 14.63 -20.02
CA VAL A 34 3.21 13.43 -19.59
C VAL A 34 2.88 12.33 -20.58
N THR A 35 3.88 11.87 -21.34
CA THR A 35 3.70 10.71 -22.19
C THR A 35 3.58 9.46 -21.32
N PRO A 36 2.57 8.60 -21.54
CA PRO A 36 2.42 7.40 -20.75
C PRO A 36 3.63 6.49 -20.96
N ARG A 37 4.30 6.13 -19.86
CA ARG A 37 5.39 5.15 -19.88
C ARG A 37 4.80 3.76 -20.09
N ARG A 38 5.47 2.93 -20.90
CA ARG A 38 5.10 1.52 -21.04
C ARG A 38 5.49 0.79 -19.77
N VAL A 39 4.56 0.02 -19.22
CA VAL A 39 4.78 -0.82 -18.03
C VAL A 39 4.69 -2.27 -18.48
N VAL A 40 5.65 -3.08 -18.03
CA VAL A 40 5.70 -4.52 -18.27
C VAL A 40 5.53 -5.26 -16.95
N VAL A 41 4.91 -6.44 -16.99
CA VAL A 41 4.83 -7.34 -15.84
C VAL A 41 6.06 -8.23 -15.86
N THR A 42 6.88 -8.17 -14.81
CA THR A 42 8.15 -8.90 -14.72
C THR A 42 8.11 -10.09 -13.78
N GLY A 43 7.13 -10.13 -12.87
CA GLY A 43 6.95 -11.25 -11.95
C GLY A 43 5.51 -11.37 -11.48
N LEU A 44 5.12 -12.60 -11.15
CA LEU A 44 3.79 -12.96 -10.68
C LEU A 44 3.87 -13.72 -9.36
N GLY A 45 2.85 -13.54 -8.53
CA GLY A 45 2.68 -14.29 -7.29
C GLY A 45 1.22 -14.49 -6.98
N MET A 46 0.85 -15.67 -6.50
CA MET A 46 -0.55 -16.08 -6.40
C MET A 46 -0.82 -16.88 -5.12
N VAL A 47 -1.81 -16.42 -4.35
CA VAL A 47 -2.39 -17.18 -3.24
C VAL A 47 -3.88 -17.34 -3.52
N THR A 48 -4.30 -18.55 -3.87
CA THR A 48 -5.66 -18.82 -4.33
C THR A 48 -6.26 -20.08 -3.68
N PRO A 49 -7.58 -20.29 -3.78
CA PRO A 49 -8.21 -21.55 -3.37
C PRO A 49 -7.72 -22.77 -4.15
N LEU A 50 -7.15 -22.57 -5.34
CA LEU A 50 -6.52 -23.65 -6.11
C LEU A 50 -5.14 -23.99 -5.57
N GLY A 51 -4.46 -23.07 -4.89
CA GLY A 51 -3.14 -23.33 -4.32
C GLY A 51 -2.38 -22.05 -4.01
N CYS A 52 -1.30 -22.22 -3.26
CA CYS A 52 -0.27 -21.23 -3.07
C CYS A 52 0.81 -21.44 -4.14
N GLY A 53 1.10 -20.40 -4.91
CA GLY A 53 2.10 -20.40 -5.96
C GLY A 53 1.51 -20.30 -7.37
N VAL A 54 2.21 -19.59 -8.26
CA VAL A 54 1.83 -19.38 -9.67
C VAL A 54 1.81 -20.72 -10.41
N GLU A 55 2.87 -21.52 -10.30
CA GLU A 55 2.99 -22.81 -11.00
C GLU A 55 1.84 -23.76 -10.61
N THR A 56 1.61 -23.94 -9.30
CA THR A 56 0.56 -24.79 -8.76
C THR A 56 -0.82 -24.32 -9.20
N THR A 57 -1.09 -23.02 -9.07
CA THR A 57 -2.38 -22.44 -9.40
C THR A 57 -2.65 -22.53 -10.89
N TRP A 58 -1.67 -22.21 -11.73
CA TRP A 58 -1.80 -22.20 -13.18
C TRP A 58 -2.03 -23.61 -13.73
N LYS A 59 -1.29 -24.60 -13.20
CA LYS A 59 -1.49 -26.01 -13.57
C LYS A 59 -2.91 -26.47 -13.26
N ARG A 60 -3.38 -26.27 -12.03
CA ARG A 60 -4.72 -26.66 -11.60
C ARG A 60 -5.82 -25.92 -12.37
N LEU A 61 -5.56 -24.67 -12.74
CA LEU A 61 -6.47 -23.88 -13.57
C LEU A 61 -6.61 -24.46 -14.99
N ILE A 62 -5.51 -24.84 -15.63
CA ILE A 62 -5.51 -25.49 -16.95
C ILE A 62 -6.19 -26.87 -16.88
N ASP A 63 -5.94 -27.62 -15.80
CA ASP A 63 -6.54 -28.93 -15.56
C ASP A 63 -8.06 -28.85 -15.25
N GLY A 64 -8.61 -27.63 -15.12
CA GLY A 64 -10.03 -27.40 -14.88
C GLY A 64 -10.47 -27.73 -13.44
N GLU A 65 -9.53 -27.75 -12.49
CA GLU A 65 -9.83 -27.98 -11.09
C GLU A 65 -10.64 -26.82 -10.49
N CYS A 66 -11.49 -27.13 -9.52
CA CYS A 66 -12.31 -26.14 -8.82
C CYS A 66 -11.95 -26.10 -7.33
N GLY A 67 -11.63 -24.91 -6.81
CA GLY A 67 -11.34 -24.71 -5.39
C GLY A 67 -12.59 -24.51 -4.52
N ILE A 68 -13.80 -24.53 -5.11
CA ILE A 68 -15.06 -24.38 -4.39
C ILE A 68 -15.41 -25.70 -3.74
N ARG A 69 -15.59 -25.70 -2.43
CA ARG A 69 -16.02 -26.88 -1.66
C ARG A 69 -17.06 -26.52 -0.61
N ALA A 70 -17.71 -27.55 -0.06
CA ALA A 70 -18.49 -27.38 1.15
C ALA A 70 -17.57 -26.97 2.30
N ILE A 71 -17.91 -25.89 3.01
CA ILE A 71 -17.15 -25.46 4.19
C ILE A 71 -17.43 -26.40 5.35
N THR A 72 -16.40 -26.66 6.15
CA THR A 72 -16.56 -27.34 7.43
C THR A 72 -16.47 -26.33 8.58
N PRO A 73 -16.90 -26.68 9.80
CA PRO A 73 -16.72 -25.79 10.94
C PRO A 73 -15.26 -25.36 11.14
N GLU A 74 -14.26 -26.13 10.70
CA GLU A 74 -12.82 -25.87 10.86
C GLU A 74 -12.31 -24.76 9.92
N ASP A 75 -13.08 -24.46 8.87
CA ASP A 75 -12.79 -23.33 7.98
C ASP A 75 -13.15 -21.98 8.62
N LEU A 76 -14.02 -21.99 9.63
CA LEU A 76 -14.34 -20.83 10.46
C LEU A 76 -13.22 -20.60 11.48
N LYS A 77 -12.31 -19.68 11.14
CA LYS A 77 -11.24 -19.21 12.04
C LYS A 77 -11.80 -18.34 13.16
N MET A 78 -12.33 -18.99 14.19
CA MET A 78 -12.85 -18.39 15.41
C MET A 78 -12.02 -18.88 16.61
N ASP A 79 -10.71 -18.63 16.59
CA ASP A 79 -9.73 -19.19 17.53
C ASP A 79 -9.93 -18.74 18.99
N ASN A 80 -10.71 -17.68 19.24
CA ASN A 80 -11.01 -17.15 20.58
C ASN A 80 -12.37 -17.61 21.14
N PHE A 81 -13.12 -18.47 20.45
CA PHE A 81 -14.48 -18.89 20.85
C PHE A 81 -14.58 -20.40 21.08
N ASP A 82 -15.51 -20.80 21.94
CA ASP A 82 -15.77 -22.21 22.24
C ASP A 82 -16.24 -22.98 20.99
N GLY A 83 -15.95 -24.29 20.97
CA GLY A 83 -16.32 -25.19 19.88
C GLY A 83 -17.83 -25.24 19.61
N GLU A 84 -18.65 -25.08 20.64
CA GLU A 84 -20.11 -25.03 20.53
C GLU A 84 -20.58 -23.77 19.79
N THR A 85 -19.99 -22.60 20.10
CA THR A 85 -20.30 -21.33 19.43
C THR A 85 -19.96 -21.39 17.95
N ARG A 86 -18.82 -22.01 17.59
CA ARG A 86 -18.42 -22.22 16.19
C ARG A 86 -19.41 -23.11 15.45
N LEU A 87 -19.87 -24.20 16.08
CA LEU A 87 -20.86 -25.10 15.50
C LEU A 87 -22.23 -24.43 15.31
N HIS A 88 -22.70 -23.70 16.32
CA HIS A 88 -23.96 -22.97 16.26
C HIS A 88 -23.93 -21.89 15.15
N THR A 89 -22.82 -21.14 15.05
CA THR A 89 -22.61 -20.16 13.97
C THR A 89 -22.62 -20.84 12.61
N PHE A 90 -21.93 -21.97 12.45
CA PHE A 90 -21.92 -22.75 11.20
C PHE A 90 -23.32 -23.22 10.80
N GLN A 91 -24.14 -23.65 11.76
CA GLN A 91 -25.52 -24.09 11.51
C GLN A 91 -26.42 -22.95 11.02
N GLN A 92 -26.18 -21.73 11.49
CA GLN A 92 -26.94 -20.53 11.09
C GLN A 92 -26.56 -20.01 9.69
N LEU A 93 -25.43 -20.41 9.12
CA LEU A 93 -25.02 -19.99 7.78
C LEU A 93 -26.00 -20.50 6.72
N THR A 94 -26.56 -19.58 5.94
CA THR A 94 -27.45 -19.92 4.81
C THR A 94 -26.69 -20.60 3.67
N SER A 95 -25.46 -20.16 3.39
CA SER A 95 -24.58 -20.78 2.40
C SER A 95 -23.45 -21.51 3.11
N LYS A 96 -23.24 -22.79 2.73
CA LYS A 96 -22.19 -23.66 3.26
C LYS A 96 -21.17 -24.05 2.19
N VAL A 97 -20.98 -23.19 1.21
CA VAL A 97 -20.06 -23.41 0.09
C VAL A 97 -19.13 -22.19 -0.03
N ALA A 98 -17.83 -22.44 -0.06
CA ALA A 98 -16.82 -21.39 -0.26
C ALA A 98 -15.56 -21.94 -0.92
N ALA A 99 -14.72 -21.03 -1.40
CA ALA A 99 -13.40 -21.35 -1.92
C ALA A 99 -12.35 -20.88 -0.91
N THR A 100 -11.85 -21.80 -0.09
CA THR A 100 -10.89 -21.50 0.97
C THR A 100 -9.49 -21.87 0.50
N VAL A 101 -8.52 -20.97 0.72
CA VAL A 101 -7.10 -21.24 0.45
C VAL A 101 -6.66 -22.50 1.24
N PRO A 102 -6.03 -23.49 0.57
CA PRO A 102 -5.56 -24.69 1.25
C PRO A 102 -4.45 -24.31 2.24
N ARG A 103 -4.58 -24.77 3.48
CA ARG A 103 -3.67 -24.45 4.58
C ARG A 103 -2.89 -25.69 4.96
N GLY A 104 -1.60 -25.52 5.22
CA GLY A 104 -0.73 -26.60 5.67
C GLY A 104 0.74 -26.35 5.33
N THR A 105 1.53 -27.39 5.50
CA THR A 105 3.00 -27.34 5.33
C THR A 105 3.44 -27.97 4.00
N ASN A 106 2.50 -28.51 3.21
CA ASN A 106 2.84 -29.18 1.96
C ASN A 106 3.06 -28.18 0.81
N ARG A 107 3.69 -28.65 -0.27
CA ARG A 107 3.88 -27.85 -1.49
C ARG A 107 2.51 -27.46 -2.08
N GLY A 108 2.29 -26.17 -2.29
CA GLY A 108 1.03 -25.64 -2.81
C GLY A 108 0.00 -25.25 -1.74
N GLU A 109 0.34 -25.40 -0.45
CA GLU A 109 -0.49 -24.95 0.67
C GLU A 109 0.08 -23.68 1.30
N PHE A 110 -0.80 -22.86 1.88
CA PHE A 110 -0.40 -21.66 2.60
C PHE A 110 -0.01 -22.01 4.04
N ASN A 111 1.25 -21.79 4.38
CA ASN A 111 1.76 -21.95 5.74
C ASN A 111 1.61 -20.64 6.52
N GLU A 112 0.59 -20.59 7.38
CA GLU A 112 0.30 -19.41 8.19
C GLU A 112 1.44 -19.04 9.17
N GLU A 113 2.17 -20.02 9.71
CA GLU A 113 3.21 -19.79 10.72
C GLU A 113 4.46 -19.12 10.14
N LEU A 114 4.78 -19.39 8.87
CA LEU A 114 5.93 -18.77 8.19
C LEU A 114 5.70 -17.27 7.92
N TRP A 115 4.44 -16.89 7.66
CA TRP A 115 4.09 -15.53 7.25
C TRP A 115 3.54 -14.68 8.40
N LEU A 116 2.96 -15.31 9.42
CA LEU A 116 2.37 -14.65 10.57
C LEU A 116 3.17 -15.06 11.81
N ASN A 117 4.11 -14.20 12.21
CA ASN A 117 4.91 -14.40 13.41
C ASN A 117 4.00 -14.65 14.63
N SER A 118 4.31 -15.68 15.43
CA SER A 118 3.41 -16.21 16.47
C SER A 118 2.99 -15.19 17.52
N LYS A 119 3.79 -14.12 17.73
CA LYS A 119 3.48 -13.03 18.66
C LYS A 119 2.48 -12.00 18.10
N GLU A 120 2.45 -11.82 16.78
CA GLU A 120 1.68 -10.77 16.09
C GLU A 120 0.44 -11.30 15.38
N HIS A 121 0.28 -12.63 15.35
CA HIS A 121 -0.83 -13.34 14.72
C HIS A 121 -2.22 -12.88 15.19
N ARG A 122 -2.34 -12.30 16.40
CA ARG A 122 -3.63 -11.79 16.92
C ARG A 122 -3.99 -10.40 16.37
N SER A 123 -3.03 -9.63 15.87
CA SER A 123 -3.24 -8.27 15.34
C SER A 123 -3.28 -8.23 13.82
N ILE A 124 -2.52 -9.11 13.15
CA ILE A 124 -2.41 -9.14 11.69
C ILE A 124 -3.55 -9.96 11.09
N ALA A 125 -4.37 -9.32 10.26
CA ALA A 125 -5.42 -10.00 9.52
C ALA A 125 -4.83 -10.93 8.44
N ARG A 126 -5.45 -12.10 8.23
CA ARG A 126 -4.94 -13.15 7.32
C ARG A 126 -4.65 -12.67 5.89
N PHE A 127 -5.44 -11.71 5.39
CA PHE A 127 -5.22 -11.16 4.04
C PHE A 127 -3.83 -10.52 3.89
N ILE A 128 -3.24 -10.02 4.98
CA ILE A 128 -1.88 -9.47 4.98
C ILE A 128 -0.87 -10.59 4.73
N GLY A 129 -1.02 -11.74 5.41
CA GLY A 129 -0.16 -12.91 5.17
C GLY A 129 -0.24 -13.40 3.72
N TYR A 130 -1.45 -13.43 3.15
CA TYR A 130 -1.62 -13.75 1.73
C TYR A 130 -0.94 -12.73 0.81
N ALA A 131 -1.09 -11.43 1.10
CA ALA A 131 -0.47 -10.36 0.32
C ALA A 131 1.06 -10.42 0.38
N LEU A 132 1.63 -10.66 1.57
CA LEU A 132 3.08 -10.80 1.76
C LEU A 132 3.62 -12.01 1.00
N CYS A 133 2.96 -13.15 1.11
CA CYS A 133 3.37 -14.36 0.40
C CYS A 133 3.31 -14.19 -1.12
N ALA A 134 2.23 -13.61 -1.65
CA ALA A 134 2.11 -13.34 -3.07
C ALA A 134 3.14 -12.29 -3.55
N ALA A 135 3.41 -11.26 -2.75
CA ALA A 135 4.40 -10.24 -3.10
C ALA A 135 5.82 -10.81 -3.11
N ASP A 136 6.19 -11.63 -2.12
CA ASP A 136 7.48 -12.31 -2.07
C ASP A 136 7.68 -13.25 -3.26
N GLU A 137 6.64 -14.02 -3.61
CA GLU A 137 6.68 -14.86 -4.82
C GLU A 137 6.90 -14.02 -6.08
N ALA A 138 6.17 -12.91 -6.23
CA ALA A 138 6.31 -12.02 -7.39
C ALA A 138 7.69 -11.36 -7.48
N LEU A 139 8.29 -10.99 -6.35
CA LEU A 139 9.63 -10.40 -6.29
C LEU A 139 10.70 -11.44 -6.67
N ARG A 140 10.55 -12.68 -6.21
CA ARG A 140 11.45 -13.79 -6.58
C ARG A 140 11.32 -14.15 -8.05
N ASP A 141 10.11 -14.20 -8.58
CA ASP A 141 9.84 -14.45 -10.00
C ASP A 141 10.44 -13.34 -10.90
N ALA A 142 10.34 -12.08 -10.45
CA ALA A 142 10.99 -10.94 -11.10
C ALA A 142 12.51 -10.89 -10.90
N ASN A 143 13.07 -11.77 -10.06
CA ASN A 143 14.46 -11.72 -9.60
C ASN A 143 14.87 -10.32 -9.10
N TRP A 144 13.96 -9.64 -8.39
CA TRP A 144 14.13 -8.26 -7.92
C TRP A 144 14.29 -8.23 -6.40
N LEU A 145 15.54 -8.10 -5.95
CA LEU A 145 15.91 -8.00 -4.53
C LEU A 145 16.72 -6.71 -4.30
N PRO A 146 16.05 -5.58 -4.02
CA PRO A 146 16.73 -4.28 -3.93
C PRO A 146 17.55 -4.19 -2.63
N THR A 147 18.88 -4.11 -2.77
CA THR A 147 19.80 -3.87 -1.65
C THR A 147 20.04 -2.39 -1.43
N GLU A 148 20.13 -1.61 -2.50
CA GLU A 148 20.45 -0.18 -2.46
C GLU A 148 19.24 0.68 -2.09
N GLN A 149 19.50 1.79 -1.37
CA GLN A 149 18.45 2.68 -0.88
C GLN A 149 17.65 3.33 -2.02
N GLU A 150 18.31 3.75 -3.09
CA GLU A 150 17.67 4.34 -4.27
C GLU A 150 16.72 3.33 -4.95
N GLN A 151 17.11 2.05 -5.04
CA GLN A 151 16.28 1.00 -5.61
C GLN A 151 15.03 0.71 -4.74
N LYS A 152 15.17 0.83 -3.42
CA LYS A 152 14.05 0.72 -2.48
C LYS A 152 13.07 1.89 -2.61
N GLU A 153 13.57 3.11 -2.82
CA GLU A 153 12.75 4.31 -3.02
C GLU A 153 11.98 4.28 -4.36
N MET A 154 12.59 3.71 -5.39
CA MET A 154 11.95 3.51 -6.70
C MET A 154 10.97 2.34 -6.72
N THR A 155 11.00 1.47 -5.72
CA THR A 155 10.06 0.36 -5.56
C THR A 155 8.89 0.80 -4.68
N ASN A 156 7.73 1.07 -5.29
CA ASN A 156 6.53 1.53 -4.56
C ASN A 156 5.99 0.52 -3.54
N ALA A 157 6.42 -0.75 -3.61
CA ALA A 157 6.25 -1.69 -2.52
C ALA A 157 7.33 -1.41 -1.46
N ARG A 158 7.08 -0.44 -0.58
CA ARG A 158 7.93 -0.18 0.59
C ARG A 158 7.77 -1.36 1.55
N GLY A 159 8.54 -2.42 1.33
CA GLY A 159 8.34 -3.69 2.01
C GLY A 159 9.64 -4.45 2.21
N PHE A 160 10.11 -4.38 3.46
CA PHE A 160 10.21 -5.61 4.23
C PHE A 160 11.18 -6.66 3.69
N LEU A 161 12.41 -6.24 3.39
CA LEU A 161 13.52 -7.17 3.39
C LEU A 161 14.57 -6.66 4.37
N LEU A 162 14.75 -7.48 5.40
CA LEU A 162 15.74 -7.46 6.48
C LEU A 162 15.33 -6.68 7.73
N GLU A 163 15.25 -7.48 8.81
CA GLU A 163 15.19 -7.10 10.23
C GLU A 163 13.88 -6.49 10.74
N GLY A 164 13.03 -7.36 11.30
CA GLY A 164 12.61 -7.28 12.71
C GLY A 164 12.01 -6.00 13.30
N GLU A 165 11.78 -4.93 12.56
CA GLU A 165 11.25 -3.67 13.11
C GLU A 165 9.98 -3.24 12.35
N LEU A 166 8.85 -3.47 13.01
CA LEU A 166 7.50 -3.08 12.58
C LEU A 166 7.14 -1.62 12.88
N GLU A 167 8.08 -0.79 13.32
CA GLU A 167 7.80 0.56 13.82
C GLU A 167 8.60 1.58 13.01
N ALA A 168 7.94 2.40 12.17
CA ALA A 168 8.26 3.83 11.98
C ALA A 168 7.69 4.49 10.71
N SER A 169 7.25 3.77 9.67
CA SER A 169 7.02 4.43 8.37
C SER A 169 5.63 5.03 8.12
N VAL A 170 4.58 4.62 8.85
CA VAL A 170 3.25 5.21 8.66
C VAL A 170 3.20 6.63 9.23
N THR A 171 3.95 6.93 10.29
CA THR A 171 3.95 8.23 10.97
C THR A 171 4.63 9.33 10.13
N TYR A 172 5.66 8.98 9.34
CA TYR A 172 6.43 9.97 8.58
C TYR A 172 5.66 10.58 7.39
N TRP A 173 4.68 9.84 6.84
CA TRP A 173 3.85 10.33 5.73
C TRP A 173 2.70 11.24 6.17
N MET A 174 2.30 11.20 7.45
CA MET A 174 1.25 12.07 8.00
C MET A 174 1.78 13.42 8.49
N GLN A 175 3.09 13.57 8.66
CA GLN A 175 3.68 14.78 9.25
C GLN A 175 4.19 15.82 8.23
N HIS A 176 4.17 15.47 6.93
CA HIS A 176 4.67 16.32 5.84
C HIS A 176 3.59 16.71 4.79
N LYS A 177 2.32 16.70 5.17
CA LYS A 177 1.25 17.44 4.47
C LYS A 177 0.67 18.51 5.38
#